data_AF-A0A426FQ88-F1
#
_entry.id   AF-A0A426FQ88-F1
#
_cell.length_a   1.000
_cell.length_b   1.000
_cell.length_c   1.000
_cell.angle_alpha   90.00
_cell.angle_beta   90.00
_cell.angle_gamma   90.00
#
_symmetry.space_group_name_H-M   'P 1'
#
loop_
_entity.id
_entity.type
_entity.pdbx_description
1 polymer ?
#
loop_
_entity_poly.entity_id
_entity_poly.type
_entity_poly.pdbx_seq_one_letter_code
_entity_poly.pdbx_strand_id
1 'polypeptide(L)'
;MHRVRLLRPALLAALSAVTVVACGSLNPPSQAESSPHKAQHQQKARKRRPVPDRTDTIAGVDANHDGVRDDIEAWIARLPDNEEQKYWLGRVHTAVTNSMLVDVKDEYALREVANDITLTTDCQMDAYPPDTLLGYHRGAEIEKLTVNTRARKKAYRRFNASQNGTVSFSYPHEACIRP
;
A
#
# COMPACT_ATOMS: atom_id res chain seq x y z
N MET A 1 22.40 -13.11 -81.54
CA MET A 1 21.50 -11.98 -81.81
C MET A 1 20.15 -12.52 -82.28
N HIS A 2 19.05 -11.77 -82.02
CA HIS A 2 17.61 -12.05 -82.23
C HIS A 2 16.85 -12.62 -81.02
N ARG A 3 16.12 -11.74 -80.28
CA ARG A 3 14.65 -11.43 -80.33
C ARG A 3 13.86 -12.51 -79.55
N VAL A 4 13.01 -12.25 -78.54
CA VAL A 4 11.68 -11.58 -78.48
C VAL A 4 11.28 -11.63 -76.96
N ARG A 5 10.99 -10.53 -76.25
CA ARG A 5 9.69 -9.88 -75.96
C ARG A 5 8.66 -10.69 -75.13
N LEU A 6 7.97 -9.97 -74.22
CA LEU A 6 6.67 -10.25 -73.57
C LEU A 6 6.75 -11.14 -72.30
N LEU A 7 6.05 -10.93 -71.18
CA LEU A 7 4.93 -10.06 -70.78
C LEU A 7 4.90 -10.10 -69.23
N ARG A 8 4.65 -8.96 -68.56
CA ARG A 8 4.17 -8.97 -67.16
C ARG A 8 2.69 -9.33 -67.14
N PRO A 9 2.24 -10.06 -66.11
CA PRO A 9 1.07 -9.58 -65.37
C PRO A 9 1.29 -9.66 -63.85
N ALA A 10 0.67 -8.69 -63.19
CA ALA A 10 0.62 -8.50 -61.75
C ALA A 10 -0.23 -9.58 -61.05
N LEU A 11 0.09 -9.91 -59.80
CA LEU A 11 -0.87 -10.45 -58.83
C LEU A 11 -0.37 -10.22 -57.39
N LEU A 12 -0.99 -9.22 -56.77
CA LEU A 12 -1.53 -9.15 -55.41
C LEU A 12 -0.77 -9.89 -54.28
N ALA A 13 -0.07 -9.11 -53.47
CA ALA A 13 0.35 -9.51 -52.12
C ALA A 13 -0.89 -9.56 -51.21
N ALA A 14 -1.24 -10.76 -50.73
CA ALA A 14 -2.25 -10.96 -49.71
C ALA A 14 -1.66 -10.65 -48.32
N LEU A 15 -2.13 -9.57 -47.68
CA LEU A 15 -1.92 -9.35 -46.25
C LEU A 15 -2.86 -10.25 -45.45
N SER A 16 -2.30 -11.23 -44.77
CA SER A 16 -3.00 -12.06 -43.79
C SER A 16 -3.29 -11.24 -42.52
N ALA A 17 -4.53 -10.77 -42.38
CA ALA A 17 -5.02 -10.16 -41.14
C ALA A 17 -5.35 -11.25 -40.11
N VAL A 18 -4.54 -11.33 -39.06
CA VAL A 18 -4.87 -12.09 -37.85
C VAL A 18 -5.97 -11.35 -37.11
N THR A 19 -7.19 -11.87 -37.12
CA THR A 19 -8.28 -11.35 -36.27
C THR A 19 -8.17 -11.95 -34.88
N VAL A 20 -7.61 -11.18 -33.94
CA VAL A 20 -7.74 -11.47 -32.52
C VAL A 20 -9.18 -11.11 -32.12
N VAL A 21 -10.01 -12.13 -31.89
CA VAL A 21 -11.32 -11.95 -31.25
C VAL A 21 -11.08 -11.65 -29.78
N ALA A 22 -11.00 -10.36 -29.45
CA ALA A 22 -11.15 -9.90 -28.08
C ALA A 22 -12.65 -9.84 -27.77
N CYS A 23 -13.13 -10.72 -26.87
CA CYS A 23 -14.37 -10.49 -26.15
C CYS A 23 -14.16 -9.31 -25.18
N GLY A 24 -14.17 -8.10 -25.72
CA GLY A 24 -14.29 -6.86 -24.97
C GLY A 24 -15.62 -6.23 -25.32
N SER A 25 -16.54 -6.18 -24.36
CA SER A 25 -17.74 -5.38 -24.45
C SER A 25 -17.38 -3.95 -24.85
N LEU A 26 -17.93 -3.49 -25.98
CA LEU A 26 -17.84 -2.09 -26.40
C LEU A 26 -18.63 -1.23 -25.41
N ASN A 27 -17.94 -0.64 -24.44
CA ASN A 27 -18.40 0.59 -23.81
C ASN A 27 -17.82 1.77 -24.61
N PRO A 28 -18.62 2.75 -25.03
CA PRO A 28 -18.08 3.98 -25.61
C PRO A 28 -17.22 4.71 -24.57
N PRO A 29 -16.24 5.54 -24.97
CA PRO A 29 -15.44 6.30 -24.04
C PRO A 29 -16.34 7.30 -23.33
N SER A 30 -16.78 6.95 -22.12
CA SER A 30 -17.35 7.92 -21.20
C SER A 30 -16.23 8.88 -20.85
N GLN A 31 -16.28 10.07 -21.44
CA GLN A 31 -15.57 11.22 -20.93
C GLN A 31 -16.07 11.42 -19.50
N ALA A 32 -15.34 10.87 -18.54
CA ALA A 32 -15.53 11.18 -17.14
C ALA A 32 -15.11 12.64 -16.94
N GLU A 33 -16.02 13.55 -17.25
CA GLU A 33 -15.97 14.91 -16.74
C GLU A 33 -15.85 14.80 -15.22
N SER A 34 -14.65 15.10 -14.73
CA SER A 34 -14.42 15.25 -13.30
C SER A 34 -15.25 16.43 -12.82
N SER A 35 -16.47 16.13 -12.35
CA SER A 35 -17.39 17.14 -11.83
C SER A 35 -16.66 18.06 -10.84
N PRO A 36 -16.79 19.40 -10.97
CA PRO A 36 -16.13 20.36 -10.08
C PRO A 36 -16.42 20.08 -8.60
N HIS A 37 -17.59 19.52 -8.30
CA HIS A 37 -17.96 19.10 -6.95
C HIS A 37 -17.08 17.96 -6.42
N LYS A 38 -16.76 16.92 -7.21
CA LYS A 38 -15.88 15.83 -6.79
C LYS A 38 -14.45 16.32 -6.53
N ALA A 39 -13.94 17.20 -7.40
CA ALA A 39 -12.62 17.81 -7.24
C ALA A 39 -12.57 18.73 -6.00
N GLN A 40 -13.61 19.54 -5.76
CA GLN A 40 -13.72 20.40 -4.58
C GLN A 40 -13.88 19.59 -3.28
N HIS A 41 -14.65 18.50 -3.28
CA HIS A 41 -14.75 17.61 -2.12
C HIS A 41 -13.42 16.90 -1.83
N GLN A 42 -12.71 16.42 -2.86
CA GLN A 42 -11.35 15.88 -2.70
C GLN A 42 -10.36 16.92 -2.20
N GLN A 43 -10.44 18.16 -2.68
CA GLN A 43 -9.54 19.24 -2.27
C GLN A 43 -9.84 19.74 -0.85
N LYS A 44 -11.12 19.87 -0.46
CA LYS A 44 -11.54 20.18 0.92
C LYS A 44 -11.17 19.04 1.88
N ALA A 45 -11.32 17.78 1.48
CA ALA A 45 -10.85 16.63 2.24
C ALA A 45 -9.31 16.56 2.34
N ARG A 46 -8.58 17.00 1.30
CA ARG A 46 -7.11 17.14 1.32
C ARG A 46 -6.64 18.23 2.28
N LYS A 47 -7.30 19.39 2.33
CA LYS A 47 -6.98 20.48 3.26
C LYS A 47 -7.23 20.15 4.75
N ARG A 48 -7.99 19.08 5.03
CA ARG A 48 -8.27 18.58 6.39
C ARG A 48 -7.44 17.36 6.79
N ARG A 49 -6.59 16.85 5.90
CA ARG A 49 -5.63 15.78 6.25
C ARG A 49 -4.39 16.43 6.90
N PRO A 50 -3.77 15.77 7.88
CA PRO A 50 -2.45 16.20 8.31
C PRO A 50 -1.54 16.11 7.09
N VAL A 51 -0.62 17.07 6.97
CA VAL A 51 0.41 17.00 5.94
C VAL A 51 1.30 15.83 6.32
N PRO A 52 1.39 14.76 5.52
CA PRO A 52 2.25 13.64 5.88
C PRO A 52 3.70 14.11 6.00
N ASP A 53 4.41 13.63 7.01
CA ASP A 53 5.84 13.88 7.17
C ASP A 53 6.59 13.27 5.97
N ARG A 54 7.38 14.08 5.28
CA ARG A 54 8.18 13.69 4.11
C ARG A 54 9.67 13.91 4.31
N THR A 55 10.13 14.01 5.55
CA THR A 55 11.56 14.05 5.90
C THR A 55 12.28 12.84 5.31
N ASP A 56 13.58 13.00 5.07
CA ASP A 56 14.41 11.95 4.49
C ASP A 56 14.81 10.87 5.52
N THR A 57 14.48 11.03 6.81
CA THR A 57 14.73 10.03 7.83
C THR A 57 13.71 8.88 7.72
N ILE A 58 14.18 7.66 7.97
CA ILE A 58 13.31 6.48 7.96
C ILE A 58 12.28 6.56 9.10
N ALA A 59 12.74 6.91 10.31
CA ALA A 59 11.89 7.05 11.49
C ALA A 59 10.89 8.22 11.38
N GLY A 60 11.27 9.32 10.72
CA GLY A 60 10.47 10.55 10.69
C GLY A 60 10.52 11.35 11.98
N VAL A 61 9.60 12.30 12.11
CA VAL A 61 9.48 13.17 13.28
C VAL A 61 8.53 12.54 14.31
N ASP A 62 9.06 12.24 15.48
CA ASP A 62 8.38 11.79 16.70
C ASP A 62 8.97 12.65 17.84
N ALA A 63 8.31 13.77 18.14
CA ALA A 63 8.86 14.78 19.05
C ALA A 63 8.61 14.43 20.53
N ASN A 64 7.51 13.73 20.81
CA ASN A 64 7.12 13.27 22.14
C ASN A 64 7.78 11.93 22.52
N HIS A 65 8.46 11.27 21.58
CA HIS A 65 9.19 10.00 21.76
C HIS A 65 8.29 8.86 22.23
N ASP A 66 7.04 8.82 21.78
CA ASP A 66 6.10 7.74 22.12
C ASP A 66 6.11 6.58 21.10
N GLY A 67 6.97 6.67 20.09
CA GLY A 67 7.13 5.67 19.05
C GLY A 67 6.13 5.82 17.90
N VAL A 68 5.32 6.89 17.90
CA VAL A 68 4.42 7.23 16.80
C VAL A 68 4.79 8.59 16.22
N ARG A 69 5.00 8.64 14.90
CA ARG A 69 5.23 9.92 14.22
C ARG A 69 4.07 10.90 14.44
N ASP A 70 4.40 12.15 14.75
CA ASP A 70 3.45 13.23 15.05
C ASP A 70 2.37 13.40 13.95
N ASP A 71 2.72 13.22 12.67
CA ASP A 71 1.78 13.37 11.55
C ASP A 71 0.75 12.23 11.48
N ILE A 72 1.14 11.04 11.93
CA ILE A 72 0.30 9.85 12.03
C ILE A 72 -0.54 9.90 13.29
N GLU A 73 0.01 10.33 14.43
CA GLU A 73 -0.78 10.63 15.63
C GLU A 73 -1.92 11.62 15.33
N ALA A 74 -1.57 12.74 14.69
CA ALA A 74 -2.55 13.72 14.25
C ALA A 74 -3.54 13.15 13.21
N TRP A 75 -3.17 12.10 12.48
CA TRP A 75 -4.09 11.37 11.61
C TRP A 75 -5.09 10.54 12.39
N ILE A 76 -4.58 9.67 13.28
CA ILE A 76 -5.32 8.76 14.14
C ILE A 76 -6.31 9.53 15.04
N ALA A 77 -5.87 10.65 15.63
CA ALA A 77 -6.68 11.46 16.53
C ALA A 77 -7.98 12.00 15.90
N ARG A 78 -8.01 12.20 14.57
CA ARG A 78 -9.20 12.68 13.84
C ARG A 78 -10.16 11.56 13.42
N LEU A 79 -9.81 10.31 13.66
CA LEU A 79 -10.66 9.19 13.32
C LEU A 79 -11.82 9.05 14.33
N PRO A 80 -13.03 8.67 13.88
CA PRO A 80 -14.17 8.36 14.74
C PRO A 80 -14.04 6.98 15.41
N ASP A 81 -12.82 6.61 15.76
CA ASP A 81 -12.44 5.30 16.30
C ASP A 81 -12.24 5.45 17.82
N ASN A 82 -12.50 4.39 18.58
CA ASN A 82 -12.35 4.43 20.04
C ASN A 82 -10.86 4.39 20.45
N GLU A 83 -10.58 4.54 21.75
CA GLU A 83 -9.20 4.61 22.26
C GLU A 83 -8.39 3.33 22.01
N GLU A 84 -9.02 2.15 22.08
CA GLU A 84 -8.37 0.87 21.82
C GLU A 84 -8.01 0.72 20.33
N GLN A 85 -8.94 1.04 19.45
CA GLN A 85 -8.72 1.06 18.00
C GLN A 85 -7.59 2.01 17.63
N LYS A 86 -7.58 3.22 18.19
CA LYS A 86 -6.51 4.22 17.95
C LYS A 86 -5.17 3.75 18.47
N TYR A 87 -5.12 3.15 19.67
CA TYR A 87 -3.92 2.56 20.22
C TYR A 87 -3.29 1.54 19.26
N TRP A 88 -4.08 0.59 18.76
CA TRP A 88 -3.58 -0.42 17.85
C TRP A 88 -3.16 0.15 16.49
N LEU A 89 -3.80 1.22 16.00
CA LEU A 89 -3.31 1.93 14.81
C LEU A 89 -1.94 2.58 15.03
N GLY A 90 -1.70 3.14 16.22
CA GLY A 90 -0.38 3.64 16.62
C GLY A 90 0.66 2.51 16.64
N ARG A 91 0.30 1.36 17.22
CA ARG A 91 1.17 0.17 17.24
C ARG A 91 1.50 -0.31 15.82
N VAL A 92 0.55 -0.33 14.88
CA VAL A 92 0.81 -0.71 13.48
C VAL A 92 1.89 0.20 12.89
N HIS A 93 1.79 1.51 13.13
CA HIS A 93 2.81 2.44 12.68
C HIS A 93 4.18 2.11 13.28
N THR A 94 4.28 1.90 14.59
CA THR A 94 5.54 1.58 15.27
C THR A 94 6.16 0.29 14.72
N ALA A 95 5.38 -0.78 14.58
CA ALA A 95 5.86 -2.07 14.07
C ALA A 95 6.37 -1.96 12.62
N VAL A 96 5.64 -1.25 11.75
CA VAL A 96 6.07 -0.99 10.37
C VAL A 96 7.33 -0.12 10.35
N THR A 97 7.45 0.88 11.21
CA THR A 97 8.67 1.69 11.32
C THR A 97 9.88 0.86 11.76
N ASN A 98 9.73 0.00 12.76
CA ASN A 98 10.77 -0.90 13.24
C ASN A 98 11.24 -1.85 12.13
N SER A 99 10.33 -2.33 11.29
CA SER A 99 10.67 -3.16 10.11
C SER A 99 11.55 -2.43 9.10
N MET A 100 11.42 -1.11 8.99
CA MET A 100 12.30 -0.32 8.11
C MET A 100 13.66 -0.04 8.74
N LEU A 101 13.77 -0.08 10.08
CA LEU A 101 14.97 0.24 10.84
C LEU A 101 15.84 -0.99 11.14
N VAL A 102 15.25 -2.19 11.21
CA VAL A 102 15.95 -3.42 11.57
C VAL A 102 17.13 -3.74 10.65
N ASP A 103 18.22 -4.25 11.25
CA ASP A 103 19.30 -4.88 10.50
C ASP A 103 18.85 -6.26 10.03
N VAL A 104 18.68 -6.42 8.71
CA VAL A 104 18.22 -7.68 8.12
C VAL A 104 19.25 -8.81 8.18
N LYS A 105 20.47 -8.54 8.68
CA LYS A 105 21.48 -9.57 8.95
C LYS A 105 21.41 -10.12 10.36
N ASP A 106 20.70 -9.46 11.25
CA ASP A 106 20.42 -9.94 12.60
C ASP A 106 19.13 -10.78 12.54
N GLU A 107 19.29 -12.10 12.43
CA GLU A 107 18.15 -13.02 12.31
C GLU A 107 17.22 -12.98 13.52
N TYR A 108 17.75 -12.71 14.72
CA TYR A 108 16.95 -12.62 15.93
C TYR A 108 16.11 -11.36 15.93
N ALA A 109 16.73 -10.20 15.73
CA ALA A 109 16.02 -8.92 15.65
C ALA A 109 15.00 -8.91 14.50
N LEU A 110 15.35 -9.54 13.36
CA LEU A 110 14.45 -9.67 12.23
C LEU A 110 13.19 -10.48 12.58
N ARG A 111 13.34 -11.58 13.30
CA ARG A 111 12.23 -12.42 13.74
C ARG A 111 11.37 -11.72 14.80
N GLU A 112 11.98 -10.98 15.72
CA GLU A 112 11.24 -10.18 16.70
C GLU A 112 10.36 -9.13 16.00
N VAL A 113 10.90 -8.39 15.05
CA VAL A 113 10.13 -7.38 14.31
C VAL A 113 9.04 -8.01 13.43
N ALA A 114 9.29 -9.16 12.81
CA ALA A 114 8.26 -9.89 12.06
C ALA A 114 7.11 -10.38 12.96
N ASN A 115 7.43 -10.87 14.16
CA ASN A 115 6.44 -11.24 15.16
C ASN A 115 5.66 -10.02 15.66
N ASP A 116 6.32 -8.89 15.91
CA ASP A 116 5.66 -7.64 16.35
C ASP A 116 4.68 -7.12 15.29
N ILE A 117 5.04 -7.17 14.00
CA ILE A 117 4.11 -6.86 12.89
C ILE A 117 2.89 -7.79 12.92
N THR A 118 3.11 -9.09 13.10
CA THR A 118 2.03 -10.08 13.07
C THR A 118 1.08 -9.89 14.25
N LEU A 119 1.61 -9.83 15.47
CA LEU A 119 0.86 -9.54 16.70
C LEU A 119 0.04 -8.25 16.54
N THR A 120 0.70 -7.18 16.12
CA THR A 120 0.07 -5.87 16.02
C THR A 120 -1.01 -5.85 14.94
N THR A 121 -0.82 -6.54 13.82
CA THR A 121 -1.83 -6.64 12.76
C THR A 121 -3.04 -7.44 13.25
N ASP A 122 -2.84 -8.57 13.89
CA ASP A 122 -3.93 -9.39 14.43
C ASP A 122 -4.72 -8.63 15.49
N CYS A 123 -4.05 -8.00 16.45
CA CYS A 123 -4.70 -7.23 17.50
C CYS A 123 -5.34 -5.94 17.00
N GLN A 124 -4.75 -5.31 15.99
CA GLN A 124 -5.42 -4.21 15.32
C GLN A 124 -6.69 -4.67 14.63
N MET A 125 -6.72 -5.84 13.98
CA MET A 125 -7.92 -6.35 13.32
C MET A 125 -8.99 -6.76 14.34
N ASP A 126 -8.57 -7.39 15.44
CA ASP A 126 -9.44 -7.81 16.56
C ASP A 126 -10.14 -6.63 17.25
N ALA A 127 -9.50 -5.47 17.33
CA ALA A 127 -10.10 -4.25 17.90
C ALA A 127 -11.29 -3.66 17.07
N TYR A 128 -11.61 -4.23 15.91
CA TYR A 128 -12.70 -3.79 15.04
C TYR A 128 -13.78 -4.87 14.88
N PRO A 129 -15.03 -4.47 14.58
CA PRO A 129 -16.09 -5.44 14.30
C PRO A 129 -15.70 -6.38 13.14
N PRO A 130 -15.75 -7.71 13.35
CA PRO A 130 -15.21 -8.70 12.41
C PRO A 130 -16.01 -8.83 11.11
N ASP A 131 -17.23 -8.32 11.09
CA ASP A 131 -18.13 -8.27 9.93
C ASP A 131 -17.89 -7.04 9.04
N THR A 132 -16.86 -6.25 9.32
CA THR A 132 -16.51 -5.04 8.56
C THR A 132 -15.10 -5.10 8.00
N LEU A 133 -14.86 -4.38 6.89
CA LEU A 133 -13.52 -4.15 6.36
C LEU A 133 -12.84 -2.91 6.99
N LEU A 134 -13.45 -2.32 8.03
CA LEU A 134 -12.98 -1.05 8.57
C LEU A 134 -11.57 -1.18 9.14
N GLY A 135 -11.32 -2.19 9.98
CA GLY A 135 -9.99 -2.46 10.54
C GLY A 135 -8.94 -2.63 9.45
N TYR A 136 -9.24 -3.43 8.43
CA TYR A 136 -8.33 -3.65 7.30
C TYR A 136 -7.98 -2.33 6.58
N HIS A 137 -8.99 -1.52 6.28
CA HIS A 137 -8.77 -0.23 5.62
C HIS A 137 -8.01 0.78 6.48
N ARG A 138 -8.18 0.72 7.81
CA ARG A 138 -7.44 1.57 8.76
C ARG A 138 -5.96 1.18 8.80
N GLY A 139 -5.66 -0.10 8.99
CA GLY A 139 -4.28 -0.61 8.97
C GLY A 139 -3.55 -0.30 7.66
N ALA A 140 -4.22 -0.53 6.52
CA ALA A 140 -3.65 -0.24 5.20
C ALA A 140 -3.34 1.26 4.98
N GLU A 141 -4.18 2.17 5.50
CA GLU A 141 -3.90 3.61 5.39
C GLU A 141 -2.75 4.03 6.33
N ILE A 142 -2.62 3.43 7.53
CA ILE A 142 -1.47 3.64 8.41
C ILE A 142 -0.18 3.17 7.74
N GLU A 143 -0.14 1.97 7.15
CA GLU A 143 1.04 1.47 6.44
C GLU A 143 1.43 2.45 5.33
N LYS A 144 0.47 2.87 4.51
CA LYS A 144 0.69 3.83 3.40
C LYS A 144 1.22 5.17 3.87
N LEU A 145 0.73 5.71 4.99
CA LEU A 145 1.22 6.97 5.58
C LEU A 145 2.61 6.78 6.20
N THR A 146 2.88 5.60 6.76
CA THR A 146 4.17 5.22 7.34
C THR A 146 5.24 5.13 6.25
N VAL A 147 4.98 4.39 5.17
CA VAL A 147 5.94 4.15 4.08
C VAL A 147 5.87 5.19 2.94
N ASN A 148 5.52 6.43 3.26
CA ASN A 148 5.13 7.45 2.28
C ASN A 148 6.29 8.09 1.46
N THR A 149 7.56 7.89 1.82
CA THR A 149 8.73 8.41 1.07
C THR A 149 9.47 7.33 0.28
N ARG A 150 10.30 7.73 -0.70
CA ARG A 150 11.09 6.76 -1.48
C ARG A 150 12.06 5.96 -0.60
N ALA A 151 12.69 6.63 0.38
CA ALA A 151 13.61 5.99 1.33
C ALA A 151 12.88 4.94 2.17
N ARG A 152 11.73 5.31 2.77
CA ARG A 152 10.89 4.41 3.57
C ARG A 152 10.40 3.21 2.76
N LYS A 153 9.90 3.42 1.54
CA LYS A 153 9.52 2.30 0.63
C LYS A 153 10.67 1.36 0.31
N LYS A 154 11.88 1.89 0.13
CA LYS A 154 13.06 1.06 -0.15
C LYS A 154 13.42 0.21 1.07
N ALA A 155 13.41 0.80 2.26
CA ALA A 155 13.66 0.10 3.51
C ALA A 155 12.60 -0.98 3.78
N TYR A 156 11.32 -0.64 3.62
CA TYR A 156 10.23 -1.60 3.83
C TYR A 156 10.29 -2.78 2.84
N ARG A 157 10.63 -2.52 1.56
CA ARG A 157 10.88 -3.61 0.60
C ARG A 157 12.07 -4.49 0.97
N ARG A 158 13.13 -3.93 1.58
CA ARG A 158 14.28 -4.71 2.05
C ARG A 158 13.85 -5.71 3.13
N PHE A 159 13.06 -5.25 4.09
CA PHE A 159 12.48 -6.11 5.12
C PHE A 159 11.54 -7.16 4.53
N ASN A 160 10.58 -6.77 3.66
CA ASN A 160 9.66 -7.75 3.06
C ASN A 160 10.39 -8.82 2.24
N ALA A 161 11.47 -8.46 1.55
CA ALA A 161 12.30 -9.42 0.82
C ALA A 161 13.00 -10.42 1.76
N SER A 162 13.41 -10.00 2.96
CA SER A 162 14.03 -10.89 3.94
C SER A 162 13.04 -11.82 4.64
N GLN A 163 11.73 -11.57 4.54
CA GLN A 163 10.69 -12.47 5.05
C GLN A 163 10.34 -13.61 4.08
N ASN A 164 10.88 -13.63 2.86
CA ASN A 164 10.55 -14.64 1.87
C ASN A 164 10.95 -16.04 2.35
N GLY A 165 9.99 -16.98 2.38
CA GLY A 165 10.20 -18.35 2.86
C GLY A 165 10.11 -18.53 4.38
N THR A 166 9.80 -17.48 5.14
CA THR A 166 9.52 -17.56 6.57
C THR A 166 8.09 -18.02 6.85
N VAL A 167 7.84 -18.53 8.06
CA VAL A 167 6.51 -18.87 8.56
C VAL A 167 6.12 -17.89 9.68
N SER A 168 4.91 -17.34 9.58
CA SER A 168 4.28 -16.55 10.63
C SER A 168 3.17 -17.35 11.33
N PHE A 169 2.77 -16.91 12.52
CA PHE A 169 1.67 -17.49 13.29
C PHE A 169 0.65 -16.40 13.60
N SER A 170 -0.63 -16.72 13.58
CA SER A 170 -1.65 -15.79 14.08
C SER A 170 -1.69 -15.82 15.60
N TYR A 171 -1.95 -14.66 16.19
CA TYR A 171 -2.14 -14.48 17.63
C TYR A 171 -3.61 -14.59 18.00
N PRO A 172 -3.96 -15.27 19.11
CA PRO A 172 -5.34 -15.34 19.57
C PRO A 172 -5.73 -14.05 20.31
N HIS A 173 -7.03 -13.84 20.52
CA HIS A 173 -7.56 -12.64 21.17
C HIS A 173 -6.91 -12.34 22.53
N GLU A 174 -6.55 -13.36 23.31
CA GLU A 174 -5.94 -13.19 24.63
C GLU A 174 -4.58 -12.47 24.55
N ALA A 175 -3.86 -12.55 23.42
CA ALA A 175 -2.63 -11.81 23.19
C ALA A 175 -2.87 -10.32 22.91
N CYS A 176 -4.12 -9.93 22.64
CA CYS A 176 -4.52 -8.57 22.28
C CYS A 176 -5.13 -7.78 23.44
N ILE A 177 -5.34 -8.45 24.59
CA ILE A 177 -5.77 -7.79 25.81
C ILE A 177 -4.60 -6.94 26.32
N ARG A 178 -4.79 -5.62 26.34
CA ARG A 178 -3.79 -4.70 26.90
C ARG A 178 -3.56 -5.02 28.38
N PRO A 179 -2.31 -5.03 28.86
CA PRO A 179 -2.00 -5.16 30.29
C PRO A 179 -2.53 -3.98 31.11
#